data_AF-A0A7L9S4Y2-F1
#
_entry.id   AF-A0A7L9S4Y2-F1
#
_cell.length_a   1.000
_cell.length_b   1.000
_cell.length_c   1.000
_cell.angle_alpha   90.00
_cell.angle_beta   90.00
_cell.angle_gamma   90.00
#
_symmetry.space_group_name_H-M   'P 1'
#
loop_
_entity.id
_entity.type
_entity.pdbx_description
1 polymer ?
#
loop_
_entity_poly.entity_id
_entity_poly.type
_entity_poly.pdbx_seq_one_letter_code
_entity_poly.pdbx_strand_id
1 'polypeptide(L)'
;MSFKRVRWEQGSVYAIPLKDGSFGVCQAIDLMMPNVVYIAVFSYRFKELPETIPPLSRNDVLSLGATWKQELNNGTWASLGKREPVVLKSDFPNEEFAEDGYIGAVTSDAGLFSNFLAACFGLTPWNTMFDPEYWDEYLNSGNSRPSSVKILSEEARNKYRSEELGIKST
;
A
#
# COMPACT_ATOMS: atom_id res chain seq x y z
N MET A 1 -16.85 -3.26 -4.26
CA MET A 1 -16.93 -2.00 -5.04
C MET A 1 -15.96 -2.14 -6.20
N SER A 2 -16.30 -1.66 -7.40
CA SER A 2 -15.38 -1.69 -8.55
C SER A 2 -15.45 -0.33 -9.25
N PHE A 3 -14.31 0.29 -9.47
CA PHE A 3 -14.17 1.59 -10.11
C PHE A 3 -14.04 1.43 -11.62
N LYS A 4 -14.13 2.56 -12.33
CA LYS A 4 -13.91 2.59 -13.78
C LYS A 4 -12.52 2.05 -14.10
N ARG A 5 -12.47 1.07 -15.00
CA ARG A 5 -11.22 0.53 -15.55
C ARG A 5 -10.50 1.59 -16.36
N VAL A 6 -9.20 1.71 -16.12
CA VAL A 6 -8.30 2.60 -16.87
C VAL A 6 -7.04 1.83 -17.24
N ARG A 7 -6.28 2.32 -18.21
CA ARG A 7 -4.93 1.79 -18.44
C ARG A 7 -3.98 2.60 -17.57
N TRP A 8 -3.13 1.92 -16.80
CA TRP A 8 -2.10 2.58 -16.03
C TRP A 8 -1.10 3.28 -16.94
N GLU A 9 -0.60 4.41 -16.46
CA GLU A 9 0.55 5.12 -17.02
C GLU A 9 1.51 5.48 -15.89
N GLN A 10 2.77 5.72 -16.21
CA GLN A 10 3.73 6.31 -15.28
C GLN A 10 3.18 7.65 -14.75
N GLY A 11 3.18 7.82 -13.43
CA GLY A 11 2.62 8.99 -12.75
C GLY A 11 1.10 8.93 -12.50
N SER A 12 0.41 7.86 -12.91
CA SER A 12 -1.00 7.68 -12.56
C SER A 12 -1.18 7.63 -11.03
N VAL A 13 -2.14 8.37 -10.52
CA VAL A 13 -2.47 8.43 -9.09
C VAL A 13 -3.79 7.72 -8.85
N TYR A 14 -3.85 6.94 -7.78
CA TYR A 14 -5.02 6.14 -7.44
C TYR A 14 -5.45 6.35 -5.99
N ALA A 15 -6.76 6.28 -5.76
CA ALA A 15 -7.35 6.13 -4.45
C ALA A 15 -7.56 4.62 -4.17
N ILE A 16 -6.98 4.15 -3.06
CA ILE A 16 -7.07 2.77 -2.59
C ILE A 16 -8.24 2.68 -1.60
N PRO A 17 -9.31 1.92 -1.90
CA PRO A 17 -10.42 1.75 -0.96
C PRO A 17 -9.99 0.99 0.29
N LEU A 18 -10.49 1.44 1.44
CA LEU A 18 -10.28 0.82 2.75
C LEU A 18 -11.60 0.23 3.28
N LYS A 19 -11.51 -0.66 4.27
CA LYS A 19 -12.67 -1.42 4.79
C LYS A 19 -13.76 -0.53 5.40
N ASP A 20 -13.39 0.63 5.93
CA ASP A 20 -14.32 1.58 6.55
C ASP A 20 -14.98 2.54 5.53
N GLY A 21 -14.75 2.33 4.24
CA GLY A 21 -15.25 3.19 3.16
C GLY A 21 -14.37 4.41 2.87
N SER A 22 -13.32 4.65 3.66
CA SER A 22 -12.32 5.69 3.38
C SER A 22 -11.31 5.25 2.31
N PHE A 23 -10.42 6.16 1.92
CA PHE A 23 -9.48 5.97 0.83
C PHE A 23 -8.07 6.37 1.24
N GLY A 24 -7.09 5.51 0.97
CA GLY A 24 -5.67 5.89 0.92
C GLY A 24 -5.26 6.32 -0.49
N VAL A 25 -4.00 6.74 -0.66
CA VAL A 25 -3.48 7.21 -1.95
C VAL A 25 -2.19 6.49 -2.32
N CYS A 26 -2.05 6.14 -3.60
CA CYS A 26 -0.77 5.70 -4.19
C CYS A 26 -0.54 6.33 -5.57
N GLN A 27 0.72 6.32 -6.01
CA GLN A 27 1.13 6.74 -7.34
C GLN A 27 1.92 5.62 -8.00
N ALA A 28 1.57 5.28 -9.25
CA ALA A 28 2.35 4.39 -10.09
C ALA A 28 3.59 5.12 -10.60
N ILE A 29 4.77 4.54 -10.41
CA ILE A 29 6.05 5.18 -10.70
C ILE A 29 6.65 4.67 -12.00
N ASP A 30 6.90 3.37 -12.12
CA ASP A 30 7.49 2.78 -13.33
C ASP A 30 7.26 1.26 -13.37
N LEU A 31 7.61 0.61 -14.49
CA LEU A 31 7.68 -0.84 -14.56
C LEU A 31 8.91 -1.37 -13.83
N MET A 32 8.67 -2.31 -12.93
CA MET A 32 9.70 -3.23 -12.44
C MET A 32 9.96 -4.32 -13.48
N MET A 33 8.88 -4.96 -13.93
CA MET A 33 8.86 -6.05 -14.92
C MET A 33 7.61 -5.90 -15.81
N PRO A 34 7.46 -6.60 -16.96
CA PRO A 34 6.36 -6.37 -17.91
C PRO A 34 4.93 -6.33 -17.32
N ASN A 35 4.70 -7.04 -16.22
CA ASN A 35 3.41 -7.13 -15.53
C ASN A 35 3.44 -6.62 -14.07
N VAL A 36 4.54 -6.01 -13.63
CA VAL A 36 4.72 -5.52 -12.26
C VAL A 36 5.13 -4.06 -12.29
N VAL A 37 4.39 -3.24 -11.54
CA VAL A 37 4.53 -1.78 -11.50
C VAL A 37 4.95 -1.37 -10.09
N TYR A 38 5.96 -0.52 -10.01
CA TYR A 38 6.34 0.17 -8.79
C TYR A 38 5.32 1.21 -8.39
N ILE A 39 4.98 1.25 -7.10
CA ILE A 39 4.05 2.21 -6.53
C ILE A 39 4.61 2.87 -5.27
N ALA A 40 4.42 4.18 -5.15
CA ALA A 40 4.61 4.89 -3.89
C ALA A 40 3.26 5.03 -3.18
N VAL A 41 3.20 4.60 -1.92
CA VAL A 41 1.99 4.68 -1.07
C VAL A 41 2.17 5.83 -0.09
N PHE A 42 1.13 6.66 0.10
CA PHE A 42 1.21 7.91 0.86
C PHE A 42 0.41 7.88 2.15
N SER A 43 0.76 8.77 3.07
CA SER A 43 0.09 9.00 4.37
C SER A 43 -1.23 9.78 4.29
N TYR A 44 -1.78 9.97 3.09
CA TYR A 44 -3.07 10.64 2.91
C TYR A 44 -4.25 9.67 3.10
N ARG A 45 -5.24 10.10 3.90
CA ARG A 45 -6.52 9.42 4.05
C ARG A 45 -7.68 10.37 3.81
N PHE A 46 -8.63 9.94 2.97
CA PHE A 46 -9.85 10.69 2.66
C PHE A 46 -11.09 9.89 3.05
N LYS A 47 -12.06 10.51 3.70
CA LYS A 47 -13.32 9.84 4.08
C LYS A 47 -14.20 9.49 2.87
N GLU A 48 -14.07 10.28 1.81
CA GLU A 48 -14.78 10.13 0.55
C GLU A 48 -13.75 10.09 -0.58
N LEU A 49 -14.16 9.65 -1.77
CA LEU A 49 -13.27 9.62 -2.93
C LEU A 49 -12.84 11.05 -3.27
N PRO A 50 -11.54 11.39 -3.27
CA PRO A 50 -11.09 12.75 -3.55
C PRO A 50 -11.38 13.14 -5.01
N GLU A 51 -11.92 14.34 -5.23
CA GLU A 51 -12.23 14.86 -6.57
C GLU A 51 -10.98 15.28 -7.34
N THR A 52 -9.90 15.62 -6.62
CA THR A 52 -8.63 16.07 -7.19
C THR A 52 -7.46 15.35 -6.54
N ILE A 53 -6.38 15.21 -7.29
CA ILE A 53 -5.12 14.63 -6.80
C ILE A 53 -4.56 15.53 -5.67
N PRO A 54 -4.27 15.00 -4.48
CA PRO A 54 -3.63 15.78 -3.41
C PRO A 54 -2.20 16.21 -3.78
N PRO A 55 -1.63 17.23 -3.12
CA PRO A 55 -0.29 17.70 -3.38
C PRO A 55 0.76 16.69 -2.89
N LEU A 56 1.04 15.68 -3.72
CA LEU A 56 1.94 14.58 -3.39
C LEU A 56 3.34 15.10 -3.03
N SER A 57 3.90 14.59 -1.94
CA SER A 57 5.25 14.91 -1.47
C SER A 57 6.02 13.63 -1.15
N ARG A 58 7.32 13.62 -1.44
CA ARG A 58 8.23 12.52 -1.05
C ARG A 58 8.22 12.29 0.47
N ASN A 59 8.06 13.33 1.27
CA ASN A 59 8.05 13.22 2.73
C ASN A 59 6.80 12.50 3.26
N ASP A 60 5.75 12.41 2.46
CA ASP A 60 4.50 11.77 2.84
C ASP A 60 4.44 10.30 2.39
N VAL A 61 5.51 9.78 1.76
CA VAL A 61 5.60 8.39 1.32
C VAL A 61 5.76 7.47 2.54
N LEU A 62 4.80 6.57 2.71
CA LEU A 62 4.82 5.51 3.72
C LEU A 62 5.60 4.29 3.26
N SER A 63 5.44 3.90 1.99
CA SER A 63 5.98 2.65 1.44
C SER A 63 6.33 2.80 -0.04
N LEU A 64 7.43 2.14 -0.44
CA LEU A 64 7.85 1.96 -1.83
C LEU A 64 7.77 0.46 -2.14
N GLY A 65 6.74 0.06 -2.89
CA GLY A 65 6.47 -1.35 -3.17
C GLY A 65 6.19 -1.61 -4.64
N ALA A 66 5.86 -2.85 -4.97
CA ALA A 66 5.52 -3.26 -6.32
C ALA A 66 4.21 -4.06 -6.32
N THR A 67 3.38 -3.85 -7.33
CA THR A 67 2.12 -4.57 -7.49
C THR A 67 1.89 -5.01 -8.93
N TRP A 68 0.93 -5.91 -9.14
CA TRP A 68 0.57 -6.37 -10.48
C TRP A 68 -0.10 -5.26 -11.27
N LYS A 69 0.37 -5.07 -12.51
CA LYS A 69 -0.21 -4.14 -13.48
C LYS A 69 -1.74 -4.29 -13.63
N GLN A 70 -2.25 -5.52 -13.48
CA GLN A 70 -3.67 -5.79 -13.56
C GLN A 70 -4.48 -5.06 -12.49
N GLU A 71 -3.95 -4.91 -11.28
CA GLU A 71 -4.63 -4.24 -10.16
C GLU A 71 -4.83 -2.74 -10.39
N LEU A 72 -3.94 -2.12 -11.15
CA LEU A 72 -4.08 -0.74 -11.57
C LEU A 72 -5.13 -0.57 -12.68
N ASN A 73 -5.37 -1.63 -13.46
CA ASN A 73 -6.20 -1.56 -14.67
C ASN A 73 -7.64 -2.06 -14.47
N ASN A 74 -7.86 -2.99 -13.55
CA ASN A 74 -9.10 -3.74 -13.40
C ASN A 74 -10.20 -2.98 -12.63
N GLY A 75 -9.90 -1.79 -12.11
CA GLY A 75 -10.81 -0.99 -11.31
C GLY A 75 -10.87 -1.39 -9.83
N THR A 76 -9.86 -2.13 -9.33
CA THR A 76 -9.68 -2.34 -7.87
C THR A 76 -9.44 -1.00 -7.18
N TRP A 77 -8.64 -0.12 -7.78
CA TRP A 77 -8.38 1.23 -7.29
C TRP A 77 -9.00 2.29 -8.21
N ALA A 78 -9.42 3.41 -7.63
CA ALA A 78 -10.02 4.51 -8.37
C ALA A 78 -8.93 5.41 -8.94
N SER A 79 -8.87 5.61 -10.25
CA SER A 79 -7.91 6.54 -10.85
C SER A 79 -8.32 7.99 -10.57
N LEU A 80 -7.38 8.79 -10.06
CA LEU A 80 -7.54 10.22 -9.78
C LEU A 80 -6.94 11.10 -10.89
N GLY A 81 -6.28 10.50 -11.88
CA GLY A 81 -5.55 11.18 -12.95
C GLY A 81 -4.04 10.96 -12.87
N LYS A 82 -3.26 11.95 -13.31
CA LYS A 82 -1.81 11.85 -13.47
C LYS A 82 -1.08 13.03 -12.82
N ARG A 83 0.06 12.76 -12.21
CA ARG A 83 1.03 13.75 -11.71
C ARG A 83 2.44 13.26 -11.99
N GLU A 84 3.38 14.20 -11.98
CA GLU A 84 4.81 13.87 -12.02
C GLU A 84 5.15 12.92 -10.85
N PRO A 85 5.90 11.83 -11.08
CA PRO A 85 6.39 10.96 -10.01
C PRO A 85 7.20 11.73 -8.97
N VAL A 86 6.84 11.59 -7.69
CA VAL A 86 7.58 12.24 -6.58
C VAL A 86 8.81 11.45 -6.13
N VAL A 87 8.91 10.21 -6.60
CA VAL A 87 10.05 9.32 -6.42
C VAL A 87 10.50 8.76 -7.77
N LEU A 88 11.75 8.31 -7.83
CA LEU A 88 12.37 7.69 -8.98
C LEU A 88 12.35 6.17 -8.83
N LYS A 89 12.48 5.47 -9.95
CA LYS A 89 12.62 4.00 -9.97
C LYS A 89 13.76 3.53 -9.07
N SER A 90 14.90 4.22 -9.09
CA SER A 90 16.08 3.89 -8.26
C SER A 90 15.88 4.04 -6.75
N ASP A 91 14.78 4.65 -6.29
CA ASP A 91 14.47 4.74 -4.86
C ASP A 91 13.86 3.42 -4.31
N PHE A 92 13.46 2.49 -5.18
CA PHE A 92 12.75 1.28 -4.78
C PHE A 92 13.71 0.18 -4.32
N PRO A 93 13.45 -0.50 -3.17
CA PRO A 93 14.32 -1.54 -2.65
C PRO A 93 14.60 -2.67 -3.65
N ASN A 94 13.57 -3.11 -4.37
CA ASN A 94 13.70 -4.18 -5.36
C ASN A 94 14.67 -3.88 -6.51
N GLU A 95 15.07 -2.62 -6.73
CA GLU A 95 16.06 -2.30 -7.77
C GLU A 95 17.43 -2.90 -7.46
N GLU A 96 17.71 -3.29 -6.21
CA GLU A 96 18.92 -4.04 -5.88
C GLU A 96 19.01 -5.38 -6.62
N PHE A 97 17.88 -5.95 -7.04
CA PHE A 97 17.80 -7.22 -7.77
C PHE A 97 17.76 -7.02 -9.29
N ALA A 98 17.81 -5.78 -9.81
CA ALA A 98 17.58 -5.51 -11.22
C ALA A 98 18.61 -6.18 -12.15
N GLU A 99 19.88 -6.28 -11.73
CA GLU A 99 20.96 -6.91 -12.51
C GLU A 99 20.75 -8.42 -12.67
N ASP A 100 20.13 -9.07 -11.68
CA ASP A 100 19.82 -10.51 -11.66
C ASP A 100 18.39 -10.80 -12.15
N GLY A 101 17.78 -9.89 -12.92
CA GLY A 101 16.45 -10.08 -13.47
C GLY A 101 15.32 -10.09 -12.43
N TYR A 102 15.52 -9.38 -11.31
CA TYR A 102 14.59 -9.28 -10.17
C TYR A 102 14.35 -10.60 -9.41
N ILE A 103 15.30 -11.54 -9.48
CA ILE A 103 15.26 -12.74 -8.63
C ILE A 103 15.42 -12.30 -7.16
N GLY A 104 14.44 -12.65 -6.33
CA GLY A 104 14.38 -12.23 -4.92
C GLY A 104 13.54 -10.98 -4.65
N ALA A 105 13.13 -10.25 -5.69
CA ALA A 105 12.26 -9.09 -5.54
C ALA A 105 10.87 -9.47 -5.00
N VAL A 106 10.33 -8.62 -4.13
CA VAL A 106 9.02 -8.84 -3.50
C VAL A 106 7.93 -8.08 -4.24
N THR A 107 6.78 -8.72 -4.44
CA THR A 107 5.58 -8.07 -5.02
C THR A 107 4.36 -8.38 -4.17
N SER A 108 3.46 -7.40 -4.10
CA SER A 108 2.30 -7.44 -3.22
C SER A 108 1.03 -7.19 -4.01
N ASP A 109 -0.04 -7.90 -3.67
CA ASP A 109 -1.35 -7.64 -4.28
C ASP A 109 -1.98 -6.34 -3.77
N ALA A 110 -3.05 -5.93 -4.42
CA ALA A 110 -3.77 -4.70 -4.08
C ALA A 110 -4.36 -4.70 -2.66
N GLY A 111 -4.83 -5.87 -2.20
CA GLY A 111 -5.45 -6.03 -0.90
C GLY A 111 -4.43 -5.87 0.23
N LEU A 112 -3.18 -6.26 -0.01
CA LEU A 112 -2.10 -6.12 0.96
C LEU A 112 -1.77 -4.65 1.22
N PHE A 113 -1.76 -3.80 0.18
CA PHE A 113 -1.62 -2.35 0.34
C PHE A 113 -2.83 -1.71 1.02
N SER A 114 -4.06 -2.17 0.73
CA SER A 114 -5.26 -1.75 1.48
C SER A 114 -5.15 -2.10 2.96
N ASN A 115 -4.66 -3.30 3.30
CA ASN A 115 -4.48 -3.75 4.68
C ASN A 115 -3.38 -2.98 5.40
N PHE A 116 -2.25 -2.74 4.73
CA PHE A 116 -1.15 -1.91 5.24
C PHE A 116 -1.63 -0.50 5.57
N LEU A 117 -2.31 0.17 4.64
CA LEU A 117 -2.88 1.50 4.87
C LEU A 117 -3.92 1.50 6.00
N ALA A 118 -4.77 0.48 6.08
CA ALA A 118 -5.70 0.33 7.19
C ALA A 118 -4.98 0.22 8.55
N ALA A 119 -3.84 -0.47 8.61
CA ALA A 119 -3.00 -0.55 9.81
C ALA A 119 -2.33 0.80 10.12
N CYS A 120 -1.74 1.48 9.12
CA CYS A 120 -1.16 2.81 9.26
C CYS A 120 -2.16 3.82 9.84
N PHE A 121 -3.41 3.78 9.36
CA PHE A 121 -4.48 4.68 9.81
C PHE A 121 -5.25 4.21 11.05
N GLY A 122 -4.79 3.14 11.71
CA GLY A 122 -5.37 2.64 12.97
C GLY A 122 -6.77 2.05 12.83
N LEU A 123 -7.15 1.61 11.62
CA LEU A 123 -8.41 0.92 11.34
C LEU A 123 -8.33 -0.56 11.72
N THR A 124 -7.19 -1.16 11.43
CA THR A 124 -6.82 -2.49 11.89
C THR A 124 -5.63 -2.35 12.84
N PRO A 125 -5.55 -3.13 13.93
CA PRO A 125 -4.34 -3.10 14.74
C PRO A 125 -3.12 -3.62 13.96
N TRP A 126 -1.97 -3.04 14.24
CA TRP A 126 -0.72 -3.27 13.51
C TRP A 126 -0.23 -4.71 13.61
N ASN A 127 -0.22 -5.22 14.84
CA ASN A 127 0.41 -6.49 15.15
C ASN A 127 -0.52 -7.69 14.92
N THR A 128 -1.54 -7.59 14.07
CA THR A 128 -2.52 -8.68 13.89
C THR A 128 -2.13 -9.68 12.83
N MET A 129 -1.07 -9.46 12.06
CA MET A 129 -0.52 -10.47 11.12
C MET A 129 0.14 -11.62 11.87
N PHE A 130 0.50 -12.71 11.18
CA PHE A 130 1.16 -13.87 11.82
C PHE A 130 2.43 -13.43 12.54
N ASP A 131 3.30 -12.74 11.80
CA ASP A 131 4.39 -11.95 12.35
C ASP A 131 3.85 -10.61 12.88
N PRO A 132 4.02 -10.28 14.18
CA PRO A 132 3.63 -8.99 14.75
C PRO A 132 4.30 -7.77 14.12
N GLU A 133 5.48 -7.94 13.52
CA GLU A 133 6.31 -6.89 12.90
C GLU A 133 6.15 -6.83 11.38
N TYR A 134 5.27 -7.66 10.80
CA TYR A 134 5.08 -7.78 9.35
C TYR A 134 4.95 -6.44 8.59
N TRP A 135 4.23 -5.45 9.16
CA TRP A 135 4.04 -4.16 8.51
C TRP A 135 5.25 -3.22 8.64
N ASP A 136 6.20 -3.50 9.52
CA ASP A 136 7.42 -2.72 9.64
C ASP A 136 8.29 -2.89 8.39
N GLU A 137 8.29 -4.09 7.79
CA GLU A 137 8.97 -4.37 6.52
C GLU A 137 8.37 -3.59 5.33
N TYR A 138 7.12 -3.16 5.44
CA TYR A 138 6.46 -2.36 4.41
C TYR A 138 6.79 -0.87 4.51
N LEU A 139 7.28 -0.40 5.66
CA LEU A 139 7.64 1.00 5.81
C LEU A 139 8.87 1.31 4.97
N ASN A 140 8.84 2.46 4.29
CA ASN A 140 10.01 2.98 3.60
C ASN A 140 11.17 3.16 4.61
N SER A 141 12.41 2.88 4.18
CA SER A 141 13.57 2.94 5.06
C SER A 141 13.69 4.29 5.78
N GLY A 142 13.87 4.24 7.11
CA GLY A 142 13.95 5.42 7.97
C GLY A 142 12.59 5.96 8.45
N ASN A 143 11.46 5.44 7.96
CA ASN A 143 10.15 5.83 8.49
C ASN A 143 9.89 5.16 9.84
N SER A 144 9.35 5.94 10.78
CA SER A 144 8.74 5.39 11.99
C SER A 144 7.29 4.98 11.72
N ARG A 145 6.76 4.05 12.53
CA ARG A 145 5.32 3.72 12.52
C ARG A 145 4.49 5.01 12.67
N PRO A 146 3.42 5.22 11.88
CA PRO A 146 2.55 6.37 12.04
C PRO A 146 1.96 6.48 13.46
N SER A 147 1.73 7.68 13.97
CA SER A 147 1.23 7.89 15.34
C SER A 147 -0.20 7.35 15.57
N SER A 148 -0.96 7.10 14.50
CA SER A 148 -2.30 6.49 14.53
C SER A 148 -2.31 4.98 14.71
N VAL A 149 -1.14 4.34 14.61
CA VAL A 149 -0.98 2.89 14.71
C VAL A 149 -1.45 2.39 16.08
N LYS A 150 -2.30 1.36 16.07
CA LYS A 150 -2.78 0.69 17.29
C LYS A 150 -2.06 -0.65 17.45
N ILE A 151 -1.44 -0.86 18.61
CA ILE A 151 -0.78 -2.12 18.96
C ILE A 151 -1.58 -2.76 20.09
N LEU A 152 -2.02 -4.00 19.88
CA LEU A 152 -2.74 -4.75 20.91
C LEU A 152 -1.77 -5.48 21.84
N SER A 153 -2.19 -5.71 23.09
CA SER A 153 -1.54 -6.71 23.94
C SER A 153 -1.68 -8.11 23.32
N GLU A 154 -0.86 -9.06 23.75
CA GLU A 154 -0.90 -10.44 23.23
C GLU A 154 -2.30 -11.08 23.37
N GLU A 155 -2.92 -10.93 24.55
CA GLU A 155 -4.28 -11.44 24.81
C GLU A 155 -5.31 -10.80 23.86
N ALA A 156 -5.31 -9.47 23.75
CA ALA A 156 -6.22 -8.74 22.86
C ALA A 156 -5.98 -9.07 21.38
N ARG A 157 -4.72 -9.27 20.98
CA ARG A 157 -4.34 -9.70 19.63
C ARG A 157 -4.89 -11.08 19.31
N ASN A 158 -4.72 -12.05 20.22
CA ASN A 158 -5.21 -13.42 20.03
C ASN A 158 -6.74 -13.43 19.91
N LYS A 159 -7.42 -12.68 20.77
CA LYS A 159 -8.87 -12.48 20.69
C LYS A 159 -9.29 -11.88 19.34
N TYR A 160 -8.67 -10.78 18.93
CA TYR A 160 -8.93 -10.13 17.65
C TYR A 160 -8.73 -11.07 16.47
N ARG A 161 -7.61 -11.80 16.43
CA ARG A 161 -7.30 -12.76 15.36
C ARG A 161 -8.33 -13.89 15.28
N SER A 162 -8.83 -14.36 16.42
CA SER A 162 -9.87 -15.38 16.46
C SER A 162 -11.24 -14.85 16.02
N GLU A 163 -11.68 -13.73 16.58
CA GLU A 163 -13.05 -13.21 16.40
C GLU A 163 -13.23 -12.49 15.06
N GLU A 164 -12.26 -11.65 14.66
CA GLU A 164 -12.38 -10.79 13.48
C GLU A 164 -11.75 -11.40 12.22
N LEU A 165 -10.69 -12.20 12.38
CA LEU A 165 -9.97 -12.82 11.26
C LEU A 165 -10.25 -14.33 11.11
N GLY A 166 -10.96 -14.94 12.07
CA GLY A 166 -11.25 -16.38 12.05
C GLY A 166 -10.01 -17.27 12.20
N ILE A 167 -8.88 -16.72 12.66
CA ILE A 167 -7.62 -17.44 12.82
C ILE A 167 -7.58 -18.02 14.24
N LYS A 168 -7.69 -19.34 14.37
CA LYS A 168 -7.51 -20.03 15.65
C LYS A 168 -6.06 -19.89 16.12
N SER A 169 -5.87 -19.57 17.40
CA SER A 169 -4.57 -19.66 18.04
C SER A 169 -4.07 -21.11 17.95
N THR A 170 -2.90 -21.29 17.33
CA THR A 170 -2.13 -22.54 17.39
C THR A 170 -1.47 -22.69 18.75
#